data_AF-A0A3B0Y328-F1
#
_entry.id   AF-A0A3B0Y328-F1
#
_cell.length_a   1.000
_cell.length_b   1.000
_cell.length_c   1.000
_cell.angle_alpha   90.00
_cell.angle_beta   90.00
_cell.angle_gamma   90.00
#
_symmetry.space_group_name_H-M   'P 1'
#
loop_
_entity.id
_entity.type
_entity.pdbx_description
1 polymer ?
#
loop_
_entity_poly.entity_id
_entity_poly.type
_entity_poly.pdbx_seq_one_letter_code
_entity_poly.pdbx_strand_id
1 'polypeptide(L)'
;MNSPLTIQSGRPSSEIMIGTEAQQDVHIAYLVSMRQRFKTEINRLSQGDMRNMLNKQLKNKDDAEKLSFLMTYVYAFNWLQQNLHADFREEVLNAFSRGPQAFLMQMLLKSGNTVEFIQAYIDYWLHYQGDIQLQQQQIFELFQQKSTAEALTEYIADCWEGLNLFGSSFAVGYKYLAKQEKQRYNEMLDDKDKERLALIDTLPDTMRPGSFTKLGIIPAMGCPQTCRHCMFIFRPLMHNTDDPAKLFAMIDELTTSILFTGGDLTKHLDHFFSAISSMRKITTFAILLNGDFADNHKVTRDIMGKISSVIRQRPAGWPKAKVILQISFDEFHQEVIVNKKGELKERIPVTKIANIVEVAPEFTDEIQLCLLHKQGHLNFSMDLFKKGVFARLTKELGRRGHQLEILSTAAASRLKRNPQNPQQPAQLIKDATFILTKHPETHILLTSSTIDAYGRAVLMELHESVNERDLLKQMLAGKGAGSETFDKDLMFWFNGWATLFSAVHMCLGNVFEDGLEIIRKRQLKDPLSSAMHNFDLRLLDYYRELSDDLDLIIEASTGPHHLYHTITEESSMRLHMTRRLIESSASSVQT
;
A
#
# COMPACT_ATOMS: atom_id res chain seq x y z
N MET A 1 29.98 13.47 -0.54
CA MET A 1 29.24 14.66 -1.02
C MET A 1 27.92 14.19 -1.61
N ASN A 2 26.83 14.92 -1.32
CA ASN A 2 25.42 14.60 -1.62
C ASN A 2 24.88 13.29 -1.04
N SER A 3 24.49 13.31 0.25
CA SER A 3 23.60 12.29 0.81
C SER A 3 22.29 12.24 0.00
N PRO A 4 21.86 11.07 -0.52
CA PRO A 4 20.49 10.90 -0.99
C PRO A 4 19.60 10.73 0.25
N LEU A 5 19.43 11.81 1.02
CA LEU A 5 18.44 11.85 2.09
C LEU A 5 17.05 11.68 1.47
N THR A 6 16.36 10.64 1.93
CA THR A 6 14.99 10.27 1.57
C THR A 6 14.08 11.50 1.64
N ILE A 7 13.69 12.01 0.47
CA ILE A 7 12.78 13.15 0.34
C ILE A 7 11.38 12.68 0.75
N GLN A 8 11.01 12.90 2.00
CA GLN A 8 9.61 12.96 2.40
C GLN A 8 9.04 14.27 1.89
N SER A 9 8.45 14.23 0.70
CA SER A 9 7.70 15.34 0.11
C SER A 9 6.26 15.34 0.63
N GLY A 10 6.11 15.68 1.91
CA GLY A 10 4.85 16.00 2.55
C GLY A 10 5.08 17.08 3.59
N ARG A 11 4.18 18.06 3.74
CA ARG A 11 4.18 18.89 4.96
C ARG A 11 4.10 17.93 6.16
N PRO A 12 4.83 18.16 7.26
CA PRO A 12 4.73 17.29 8.42
C PRO A 12 3.28 17.20 8.88
N SER A 13 2.86 15.99 9.29
CA SER A 13 1.86 15.80 10.36
C SER A 13 2.06 16.87 11.44
N SER A 14 0.99 17.32 12.11
CA SER A 14 1.16 18.09 13.35
C SER A 14 2.07 17.28 14.29
N GLU A 15 3.30 17.77 14.46
CA GLU A 15 4.30 17.09 15.27
C GLU A 15 3.86 17.21 16.73
N ILE A 16 3.62 16.07 17.37
CA ILE A 16 3.34 16.00 18.79
C ILE A 16 4.58 15.53 19.53
N MET A 17 4.80 16.08 20.71
CA MET A 17 5.83 15.56 21.61
C MET A 17 5.34 14.24 22.21
N ILE A 18 6.14 13.19 22.05
CA ILE A 18 5.90 11.89 22.71
C ILE A 18 6.81 11.75 23.93
N GLY A 19 6.36 11.01 24.95
CA GLY A 19 7.15 10.80 26.16
C GLY A 19 8.41 9.98 25.91
N THR A 20 9.40 10.08 26.81
CA THR A 20 10.70 9.38 26.67
C THR A 20 10.57 7.88 26.47
N GLU A 21 9.66 7.22 27.21
CA GLU A 21 9.42 5.78 27.03
C GLU A 21 8.80 5.45 25.66
N ALA A 22 7.91 6.30 25.15
CA ALA A 22 7.32 6.14 23.83
C ALA A 22 8.39 6.34 22.74
N GLN A 23 9.30 7.31 22.93
CA GLN A 23 10.45 7.50 22.05
C GLN A 23 11.38 6.27 22.03
N GLN A 24 11.55 5.59 23.17
CA GLN A 24 12.30 4.34 23.23
C GLN A 24 11.59 3.21 22.45
N ASP A 25 10.26 3.11 22.53
CA ASP A 25 9.50 2.15 21.71
C ASP A 25 9.65 2.44 20.21
N VAL A 26 9.66 3.73 19.81
CA VAL A 26 9.92 4.15 18.43
C VAL A 26 11.32 3.71 17.99
N HIS A 27 12.34 3.90 18.83
CA HIS A 27 13.69 3.45 18.53
C HIS A 27 13.79 1.93 18.36
N ILE A 28 13.20 1.16 19.28
CA ILE A 28 13.16 -0.31 19.21
C ILE A 28 12.43 -0.76 17.94
N ALA A 29 11.29 -0.15 17.61
CA ALA A 29 10.52 -0.51 16.43
C ALA A 29 11.30 -0.23 15.13
N TYR A 30 12.04 0.88 15.05
CA TYR A 30 12.92 1.17 13.93
C TYR A 30 13.98 0.07 13.75
N LEU A 31 14.72 -0.26 14.82
CA LEU A 31 15.77 -1.29 14.76
C LEU A 31 15.21 -2.67 14.39
N VAL A 32 14.08 -3.07 14.96
CA VAL A 32 13.43 -4.35 14.64
C VAL A 32 13.03 -4.40 13.16
N SER A 33 12.37 -3.34 12.66
CA SER A 33 11.94 -3.27 11.26
C SER A 33 13.13 -3.29 10.29
N MET A 34 14.15 -2.46 10.53
CA MET A 34 15.32 -2.38 9.66
C MET A 34 16.17 -3.65 9.66
N ARG A 35 16.37 -4.28 10.82
CA ARG A 35 17.06 -5.58 10.92
C ARG A 35 16.29 -6.66 10.18
N GLN A 36 14.96 -6.68 10.28
CA GLN A 36 14.15 -7.66 9.59
C GLN A 36 14.21 -7.49 8.07
N ARG A 37 14.08 -6.25 7.56
CA ARG A 37 14.21 -5.96 6.12
C ARG A 37 15.59 -6.36 5.60
N PHE A 38 16.65 -5.96 6.30
CA PHE A 38 18.02 -6.35 5.95
C PHE A 38 18.18 -7.86 5.91
N LYS A 39 17.81 -8.57 6.98
CA LYS A 39 17.90 -10.03 7.07
C LYS A 39 17.13 -10.73 5.94
N THR A 40 15.90 -10.29 5.66
CA THR A 40 15.08 -10.89 4.62
C THR A 40 15.72 -10.75 3.25
N GLU A 41 16.27 -9.57 2.91
CA GLU A 41 16.98 -9.37 1.65
C GLU A 41 18.23 -10.23 1.53
N ILE A 42 19.06 -10.30 2.57
CA ILE A 42 20.27 -11.13 2.54
C ILE A 42 19.90 -12.61 2.41
N ASN A 43 18.89 -13.08 3.13
CA ASN A 43 18.43 -14.47 3.04
C ASN A 43 17.90 -14.79 1.65
N ARG A 44 17.11 -13.90 1.05
CA ARG A 44 16.56 -14.07 -0.30
C ARG A 44 17.69 -14.23 -1.32
N LEU A 45 18.67 -13.34 -1.29
CA LEU A 45 19.80 -13.34 -2.23
C LEU A 45 20.72 -14.54 -2.03
N SER A 46 21.05 -14.88 -0.78
CA SER A 46 21.91 -16.03 -0.45
C SER A 46 21.25 -17.39 -0.70
N GLN A 47 19.92 -17.48 -0.73
CA GLN A 47 19.19 -18.70 -1.11
C GLN A 47 19.17 -18.98 -2.62
N GLY A 48 19.72 -18.09 -3.44
CA GLY A 48 19.97 -18.34 -4.86
C GLY A 48 19.48 -17.24 -5.80
N ASP A 49 18.74 -16.24 -5.32
CA ASP A 49 18.26 -15.15 -6.19
C ASP A 49 19.42 -14.37 -6.81
N MET A 50 20.50 -14.11 -6.04
CA MET A 50 21.67 -13.43 -6.60
C MET A 50 22.33 -14.26 -7.69
N ARG A 51 22.47 -15.57 -7.48
CA ARG A 51 22.98 -16.49 -8.50
C ARG A 51 22.10 -16.50 -9.76
N ASN A 52 20.78 -16.48 -9.58
CA ASN A 52 19.84 -16.45 -10.71
C ASN A 52 19.96 -15.15 -11.51
N MET A 53 20.13 -14.02 -10.83
CA MET A 53 20.38 -12.72 -11.50
C MET A 53 21.70 -12.76 -12.27
N LEU A 54 22.79 -13.21 -11.64
CA LEU A 54 24.09 -13.35 -12.29
C LEU A 54 24.04 -14.31 -13.49
N ASN A 55 23.33 -15.43 -13.41
CA ASN A 55 23.17 -16.36 -14.53
C ASN A 55 22.43 -15.78 -15.73
N LYS A 56 21.55 -14.78 -15.52
CA LYS A 56 20.86 -14.08 -16.61
C LYS A 56 21.78 -13.07 -17.33
N GLN A 57 22.74 -12.51 -16.60
CA GLN A 57 23.60 -11.44 -17.10
C GLN A 57 24.97 -11.95 -17.59
N LEU A 58 25.58 -12.89 -16.87
CA LEU A 58 26.91 -13.40 -17.15
C LEU A 58 26.87 -14.49 -18.23
N LYS A 59 27.81 -14.41 -19.17
CA LYS A 59 28.01 -15.46 -20.19
C LYS A 59 28.60 -16.74 -19.57
N ASN A 60 29.46 -16.60 -18.56
CA ASN A 60 30.06 -17.71 -17.84
C ASN A 60 29.23 -18.06 -16.60
N LYS A 61 28.52 -19.19 -16.62
CA LYS A 61 27.69 -19.65 -15.51
C LYS A 61 28.50 -20.11 -14.29
N ASP A 62 29.76 -20.49 -14.48
CA ASP A 62 30.64 -20.89 -13.39
C ASP A 62 30.99 -19.70 -12.48
N ASP A 63 31.17 -18.52 -13.09
CA ASP A 63 31.42 -17.29 -12.35
C ASP A 63 30.20 -16.87 -11.52
N ALA A 64 28.98 -17.14 -12.00
CA ALA A 64 27.76 -16.82 -11.26
C ALA A 64 27.69 -17.57 -9.92
N GLU A 65 28.13 -18.82 -9.86
CA GLU A 65 28.21 -19.59 -8.61
C GLU A 65 29.23 -18.95 -7.66
N LYS A 66 30.44 -18.67 -8.15
CA LYS A 66 31.56 -18.13 -7.36
C LYS A 66 31.31 -16.72 -6.84
N LEU A 67 30.62 -15.89 -7.64
CA LEU A 67 30.33 -14.50 -7.29
C LEU A 67 29.09 -14.35 -6.41
N SER A 68 28.17 -15.32 -6.41
CA SER A 68 26.85 -15.17 -5.77
C SER A 68 26.89 -14.72 -4.30
N PHE A 69 27.80 -15.31 -3.51
CA PHE A 69 27.95 -14.98 -2.10
C PHE A 69 28.50 -13.55 -1.92
N LEU A 70 29.61 -13.21 -2.58
CA LEU A 70 30.18 -11.86 -2.52
C LEU A 70 29.17 -10.81 -2.98
N MET A 71 28.52 -11.03 -4.13
CA MET A 71 27.55 -10.09 -4.69
C MET A 71 26.35 -9.86 -3.78
N THR A 72 25.96 -10.86 -2.98
CA THR A 72 24.95 -10.67 -1.93
C THR A 72 25.38 -9.63 -0.90
N TYR A 73 26.67 -9.57 -0.54
CA TYR A 73 27.18 -8.58 0.40
C TYR A 73 27.60 -7.25 -0.26
N VAL A 74 27.93 -7.25 -1.55
CA VAL A 74 27.98 -6.00 -2.35
C VAL A 74 26.60 -5.35 -2.38
N TYR A 75 25.54 -6.14 -2.58
CA TYR A 75 24.17 -5.68 -2.44
C TYR A 75 23.88 -5.20 -1.03
N ALA A 76 24.27 -5.96 0.01
CA ALA A 76 24.10 -5.56 1.41
C ALA A 76 24.67 -4.18 1.70
N PHE A 77 25.89 -3.91 1.23
CA PHE A 77 26.54 -2.61 1.37
C PHE A 77 25.68 -1.49 0.78
N ASN A 78 25.31 -1.61 -0.50
CA ASN A 78 24.51 -0.60 -1.19
C ASN A 78 23.11 -0.43 -0.58
N TRP A 79 22.50 -1.53 -0.13
CA TRP A 79 21.22 -1.50 0.58
C TRP A 79 21.31 -0.66 1.85
N LEU A 80 22.38 -0.82 2.65
CA LEU A 80 22.60 -0.02 3.87
C LEU A 80 22.80 1.46 3.54
N GLN A 81 23.51 1.77 2.44
CA GLN A 81 23.71 3.16 2.02
C GLN A 81 22.41 3.85 1.62
N GLN A 82 21.52 3.13 0.93
CA GLN A 82 20.26 3.68 0.42
C GLN A 82 19.12 3.67 1.44
N ASN A 83 19.04 2.67 2.31
CA ASN A 83 17.88 2.46 3.17
C ASN A 83 18.08 2.91 4.63
N LEU A 84 19.32 3.12 5.08
CA LEU A 84 19.61 3.51 6.46
C LEU A 84 20.35 4.84 6.54
N HIS A 85 19.87 5.69 7.46
CA HIS A 85 20.63 6.83 7.93
C HIS A 85 21.91 6.35 8.62
N ALA A 86 23.02 7.07 8.41
CA ALA A 86 24.36 6.67 8.84
C ALA A 86 24.41 6.34 10.34
N ASP A 87 23.80 7.18 11.17
CA ASP A 87 23.79 7.08 12.63
C ASP A 87 23.23 5.76 13.17
N PHE A 88 22.39 5.05 12.40
CA PHE A 88 21.78 3.80 12.87
C PHE A 88 22.39 2.54 12.23
N ARG A 89 23.35 2.67 11.31
CA ARG A 89 23.92 1.51 10.58
C ARG A 89 24.60 0.53 11.51
N GLU A 90 25.42 1.05 12.43
CA GLU A 90 26.11 0.23 13.43
C GLU A 90 25.12 -0.52 14.32
N GLU A 91 24.11 0.17 14.86
CA GLU A 91 23.10 -0.45 15.72
C GLU A 91 22.30 -1.53 15.00
N VAL A 92 21.95 -1.32 13.73
CA VAL A 92 21.27 -2.35 12.91
C VAL A 92 22.19 -3.56 12.73
N LEU A 93 23.44 -3.36 12.34
CA LEU A 93 24.39 -4.45 12.06
C LEU A 93 24.90 -5.19 13.30
N ASN A 94 24.85 -4.57 14.48
CA ASN A 94 25.29 -5.19 15.73
C ASN A 94 24.56 -6.52 16.02
N ALA A 95 23.28 -6.63 15.63
CA ALA A 95 22.50 -7.86 15.79
C ALA A 95 23.04 -9.06 14.97
N PHE A 96 23.86 -8.79 13.95
CA PHE A 96 24.45 -9.78 13.05
C PHE A 96 25.97 -9.92 13.23
N SER A 97 26.56 -9.17 14.18
CA SER A 97 28.01 -9.08 14.37
C SER A 97 28.59 -10.20 15.26
N ARG A 98 27.86 -11.31 15.42
CA ARG A 98 28.30 -12.48 16.20
C ARG A 98 28.45 -13.69 15.28
N GLY A 99 29.46 -14.51 15.56
CA GLY A 99 29.72 -15.75 14.81
C GLY A 99 30.64 -15.57 13.60
N PRO A 100 30.74 -16.58 12.72
CA PRO A 100 31.74 -16.65 11.65
C PRO A 100 31.69 -15.50 10.63
N GLN A 101 30.53 -14.85 10.49
CA GLN A 101 30.31 -13.77 9.53
C GLN A 101 30.50 -12.37 10.13
N ALA A 102 30.95 -12.25 11.38
CA ALA A 102 31.13 -10.97 12.05
C ALA A 102 32.08 -10.02 11.30
N PHE A 103 33.10 -10.56 10.64
CA PHE A 103 34.05 -9.78 9.83
C PHE A 103 33.35 -9.02 8.69
N LEU A 104 32.30 -9.60 8.08
CA LEU A 104 31.53 -8.96 7.02
C LEU A 104 30.81 -7.72 7.55
N MET A 105 30.23 -7.79 8.75
CA MET A 105 29.53 -6.64 9.34
C MET A 105 30.50 -5.48 9.60
N GLN A 106 31.71 -5.78 10.08
CA GLN A 106 32.76 -4.78 10.25
C GLN A 106 33.21 -4.19 8.91
N MET A 107 33.35 -5.02 7.88
CA MET A 107 33.74 -4.59 6.54
C MET A 107 32.68 -3.67 5.91
N LEU A 108 31.39 -4.01 6.05
CA LEU A 108 30.28 -3.17 5.59
C LEU A 108 30.28 -1.78 6.26
N LEU A 109 30.67 -1.69 7.53
CA LEU A 109 30.74 -0.42 8.28
C LEU A 109 31.97 0.42 7.91
N LYS A 110 33.11 -0.21 7.63
CA LYS A 110 34.38 0.48 7.37
C LYS A 110 34.54 0.95 5.93
N SER A 111 33.83 0.34 4.99
CA SER A 111 33.93 0.69 3.57
C SER A 111 33.20 1.99 3.27
N GLY A 112 33.82 2.90 2.52
CA GLY A 112 33.24 4.18 2.11
C GLY A 112 32.43 4.10 0.82
N ASN A 113 32.75 3.13 -0.05
CA ASN A 113 32.03 2.89 -1.31
C ASN A 113 32.07 1.40 -1.72
N THR A 114 31.39 1.07 -2.81
CA THR A 114 31.24 -0.30 -3.31
C THR A 114 32.58 -0.94 -3.70
N VAL A 115 33.47 -0.18 -4.35
CA VAL A 115 34.78 -0.68 -4.79
C VAL A 115 35.67 -0.95 -3.58
N GLU A 116 35.70 -0.06 -2.60
CA GLU A 116 36.43 -0.27 -1.34
C GLU A 116 35.95 -1.51 -0.59
N PHE A 117 34.63 -1.77 -0.58
CA PHE A 117 34.09 -3.00 0.00
C PHE A 117 34.57 -4.25 -0.74
N ILE A 118 34.56 -4.23 -2.08
CA ILE A 118 35.04 -5.34 -2.91
C ILE A 118 36.52 -5.62 -2.64
N GLN A 119 37.36 -4.57 -2.62
CA GLN A 119 38.79 -4.67 -2.34
C GLN A 119 39.04 -5.30 -0.96
N ALA A 120 38.37 -4.77 0.08
CA ALA A 120 38.49 -5.30 1.44
C ALA A 120 38.08 -6.77 1.53
N TYR A 121 37.07 -7.20 0.77
CA TYR A 121 36.64 -8.59 0.72
C TYR A 121 37.67 -9.51 0.05
N ILE A 122 38.21 -9.09 -1.10
CA ILE A 122 39.27 -9.83 -1.80
C ILE A 122 40.50 -9.95 -0.90
N ASP A 123 40.95 -8.82 -0.33
CA ASP A 123 42.11 -8.77 0.55
C ASP A 123 41.95 -9.68 1.77
N TYR A 124 40.76 -9.69 2.38
CA TYR A 124 40.47 -10.56 3.52
C TYR A 124 40.70 -12.03 3.17
N TRP A 125 40.17 -12.51 2.04
CA TRP A 125 40.26 -13.92 1.68
C TRP A 125 41.62 -14.34 1.14
N LEU A 126 42.33 -13.45 0.43
CA LEU A 126 43.70 -13.72 -0.02
C LEU A 126 44.67 -13.87 1.16
N HIS A 127 44.42 -13.19 2.29
CA HIS A 127 45.25 -13.22 3.48
C HIS A 127 44.66 -14.03 4.64
N TYR A 128 43.53 -14.72 4.43
CA TYR A 128 42.87 -15.50 5.47
C TYR A 128 43.70 -16.74 5.86
N GLN A 129 44.05 -16.84 7.14
CA GLN A 129 44.92 -17.89 7.70
C GLN A 129 44.17 -18.97 8.50
N GLY A 130 42.83 -18.94 8.53
CA GLY A 130 42.03 -19.95 9.23
C GLY A 130 41.72 -21.18 8.37
N ASP A 131 40.78 -22.01 8.83
CA ASP A 131 40.34 -23.21 8.08
C ASP A 131 39.77 -22.85 6.71
N ILE A 132 40.24 -23.53 5.66
CA ILE A 132 39.85 -23.27 4.27
C ILE A 132 38.33 -23.21 4.14
N GLN A 133 37.83 -22.05 3.69
CA GLN A 133 36.41 -21.81 3.44
C GLN A 133 36.14 -21.84 1.93
N LEU A 134 34.88 -22.15 1.57
CA LEU A 134 34.44 -22.13 0.18
C LEU A 134 34.69 -20.77 -0.47
N GLN A 135 34.42 -19.68 0.25
CA GLN A 135 34.61 -18.30 -0.25
C GLN A 135 36.08 -18.02 -0.58
N GLN A 136 37.01 -18.55 0.21
CA GLN A 136 38.44 -18.42 -0.06
C GLN A 136 38.82 -19.13 -1.36
N GLN A 137 38.35 -20.36 -1.56
CA GLN A 137 38.59 -21.12 -2.80
C GLN A 137 38.03 -20.39 -4.02
N GLN A 138 36.78 -19.91 -3.93
CA GLN A 138 36.13 -19.16 -5.01
C GLN A 138 36.90 -17.89 -5.38
N ILE A 139 37.40 -17.14 -4.40
CA ILE A 139 38.23 -15.95 -4.64
C ILE A 139 39.58 -16.33 -5.26
N PHE A 140 40.24 -17.39 -4.80
CA PHE A 140 41.50 -17.83 -5.41
C PHE A 140 41.32 -18.28 -6.87
N GLU A 141 40.25 -19.01 -7.20
CA GLU A 141 39.96 -19.41 -8.57
C GLU A 141 39.72 -18.21 -9.48
N LEU A 142 38.92 -17.24 -9.03
CA LEU A 142 38.70 -16.00 -9.79
C LEU A 142 39.99 -15.18 -9.91
N PHE A 143 40.79 -15.12 -8.84
CA PHE A 143 42.08 -14.42 -8.83
C PHE A 143 43.06 -15.03 -9.84
N GLN A 144 43.15 -16.36 -9.92
CA GLN A 144 43.99 -17.05 -10.92
C GLN A 144 43.59 -16.68 -12.37
N GLN A 145 42.30 -16.49 -12.62
CA GLN A 145 41.80 -16.10 -13.94
C GLN A 145 42.09 -14.63 -14.28
N LYS A 146 42.06 -13.73 -13.29
CA LYS A 146 42.23 -12.27 -13.48
C LYS A 146 43.65 -11.77 -13.23
N SER A 147 44.53 -12.61 -12.69
CA SER A 147 45.97 -12.40 -12.46
C SER A 147 46.37 -11.35 -11.42
N THR A 148 45.55 -10.32 -11.14
CA THR A 148 45.82 -9.28 -10.13
C THR A 148 44.58 -8.98 -9.28
N ALA A 149 44.77 -8.42 -8.09
CA ALA A 149 43.67 -8.06 -7.19
C ALA A 149 42.87 -6.88 -7.75
N GLU A 150 43.56 -5.96 -8.44
CA GLU A 150 42.97 -4.83 -9.15
C GLU A 150 42.06 -5.31 -10.28
N ALA A 151 42.55 -6.19 -11.16
CA ALA A 151 41.74 -6.72 -12.26
C ALA A 151 40.55 -7.57 -11.77
N LEU A 152 40.70 -8.28 -10.65
CA LEU A 152 39.60 -8.99 -10.02
C LEU A 152 38.55 -8.01 -9.45
N THR A 153 39.00 -6.93 -8.82
CA THR A 153 38.13 -5.87 -8.29
C THR A 153 37.34 -5.22 -9.40
N GLU A 154 37.99 -4.81 -10.49
CA GLU A 154 37.36 -4.21 -11.68
C GLU A 154 36.32 -5.17 -12.26
N TYR A 155 36.68 -6.44 -12.44
CA TYR A 155 35.74 -7.45 -12.94
C TYR A 155 34.48 -7.59 -12.09
N ILE A 156 34.64 -7.59 -10.76
CA ILE A 156 33.52 -7.69 -9.82
C ILE A 156 32.69 -6.41 -9.84
N ALA A 157 33.32 -5.23 -9.89
CA ALA A 157 32.65 -3.96 -10.01
C ALA A 157 31.83 -3.86 -11.30
N ASP A 158 32.38 -4.27 -12.44
CA ASP A 158 31.69 -4.31 -13.73
C ASP A 158 30.49 -5.27 -13.71
N CYS A 159 30.64 -6.45 -13.10
CA CYS A 159 29.54 -7.38 -12.91
C CYS A 159 28.40 -6.73 -12.10
N TRP A 160 28.77 -6.04 -11.02
CA TRP A 160 27.83 -5.33 -10.15
C TRP A 160 27.10 -4.19 -10.88
N GLU A 161 27.83 -3.34 -11.59
CA GLU A 161 27.26 -2.23 -12.36
C GLU A 161 26.28 -2.74 -13.43
N GLY A 162 26.63 -3.83 -14.11
CA GLY A 162 25.75 -4.43 -15.11
C GLY A 162 24.45 -5.03 -14.54
N LEU A 163 24.39 -5.39 -13.25
CA LEU A 163 23.14 -5.83 -12.61
C LEU A 163 22.16 -4.65 -12.43
N ASN A 164 22.68 -3.42 -12.35
CA ASN A 164 21.90 -2.18 -12.26
C ASN A 164 20.83 -2.15 -11.15
N LEU A 165 21.07 -2.84 -10.02
CA LEU A 165 20.07 -3.03 -8.94
C LEU A 165 19.74 -1.74 -8.18
N PHE A 166 20.62 -0.73 -8.24
CA PHE A 166 20.44 0.55 -7.56
C PHE A 166 20.56 1.75 -8.52
N GLY A 167 20.32 1.53 -9.82
CA GLY A 167 20.49 2.54 -10.88
C GLY A 167 19.55 3.75 -10.79
N SER A 168 18.52 3.70 -9.95
CA SER A 168 17.62 4.81 -9.68
C SER A 168 17.33 4.92 -8.20
N SER A 169 17.51 6.13 -7.65
CA SER A 169 17.14 6.38 -6.26
C SER A 169 15.63 6.35 -6.08
N PHE A 170 15.18 6.02 -4.86
CA PHE A 170 13.76 6.10 -4.48
C PHE A 170 13.13 7.45 -4.85
N ALA A 171 13.88 8.55 -4.68
CA ALA A 171 13.39 9.89 -5.00
C ALA A 171 13.14 10.09 -6.51
N VAL A 172 13.95 9.46 -7.37
CA VAL A 172 13.74 9.50 -8.84
C VAL A 172 12.53 8.66 -9.22
N GLY A 173 12.43 7.43 -8.70
CA GLY A 173 11.27 6.56 -8.93
C GLY A 173 9.96 7.21 -8.46
N TYR A 174 9.96 7.81 -7.27
CA TYR A 174 8.82 8.56 -6.75
C TYR A 174 8.42 9.74 -7.65
N LYS A 175 9.38 10.56 -8.13
CA LYS A 175 9.09 11.68 -9.03
C LYS A 175 8.48 11.21 -10.35
N TYR A 176 8.98 10.08 -10.88
CA TYR A 176 8.45 9.48 -12.10
C TYR A 176 6.99 9.04 -11.91
N LEU A 177 6.72 8.26 -10.86
CA LEU A 177 5.35 7.81 -10.54
C LEU A 177 4.40 8.99 -10.28
N ALA A 178 4.85 10.01 -9.55
CA ALA A 178 4.04 11.21 -9.31
C ALA A 178 3.70 11.96 -10.61
N LYS A 179 4.63 11.99 -11.58
CA LYS A 179 4.39 12.58 -12.91
C LYS A 179 3.38 11.77 -13.70
N GLN A 180 3.54 10.44 -13.75
CA GLN A 180 2.59 9.55 -14.43
C GLN A 180 1.19 9.67 -13.85
N GLU A 181 1.07 9.66 -12.52
CA GLU A 181 -0.24 9.78 -11.88
C GLU A 181 -0.90 11.15 -12.15
N LYS A 182 -0.11 12.24 -12.11
CA LYS A 182 -0.59 13.55 -12.52
C LYS A 182 -1.13 13.55 -13.93
N GLN A 183 -0.41 12.92 -14.86
CA GLN A 183 -0.82 12.83 -16.25
C GLN A 183 -2.14 12.05 -16.38
N ARG A 184 -2.26 10.87 -15.75
CA ARG A 184 -3.51 10.08 -15.74
C ARG A 184 -4.73 10.87 -15.28
N TYR A 185 -4.59 11.69 -14.23
CA TYR A 185 -5.70 12.53 -13.78
C TYR A 185 -6.02 13.70 -14.72
N ASN A 186 -5.03 14.25 -15.42
CA ASN A 186 -5.28 15.28 -16.43
C ASN A 186 -5.98 14.71 -17.68
N GLU A 187 -5.76 13.44 -17.96
CA GLU A 187 -6.36 12.70 -19.08
C GLU A 187 -7.71 12.06 -18.71
N MET A 188 -8.21 12.30 -17.49
CA MET A 188 -9.51 11.79 -17.08
C MET A 188 -10.62 12.38 -17.95
N LEU A 189 -11.46 11.52 -18.55
CA LEU A 189 -12.48 11.92 -19.51
C LEU A 189 -11.88 12.64 -20.75
N ASP A 190 -10.73 12.18 -21.22
CA ASP A 190 -10.19 12.56 -22.52
C ASP A 190 -11.11 12.14 -23.70
N ASP A 191 -10.68 12.43 -24.92
CA ASP A 191 -11.48 12.13 -26.11
C ASP A 191 -11.74 10.62 -26.28
N LYS A 192 -10.83 9.75 -25.83
CA LYS A 192 -10.98 8.29 -25.93
C LYS A 192 -11.96 7.75 -24.90
N ASP A 193 -11.93 8.27 -23.68
CA ASP A 193 -12.95 7.98 -22.68
C ASP A 193 -14.32 8.49 -23.12
N LYS A 194 -14.43 9.70 -23.67
CA LYS A 194 -15.70 10.22 -24.21
C LYS A 194 -16.24 9.38 -25.36
N GLU A 195 -15.37 8.97 -26.29
CA GLU A 195 -15.72 8.05 -27.38
C GLU A 195 -16.22 6.72 -26.82
N ARG A 196 -15.59 6.20 -25.77
CA ARG A 196 -16.00 4.97 -25.08
C ARG A 196 -17.37 5.13 -24.41
N LEU A 197 -17.60 6.23 -23.68
CA LEU A 197 -18.88 6.49 -23.01
C LEU A 197 -20.01 6.65 -24.03
N ALA A 198 -19.76 7.30 -25.17
CA ALA A 198 -20.72 7.39 -26.26
C ALA A 198 -21.11 6.02 -26.81
N LEU A 199 -20.16 5.08 -26.95
CA LEU A 199 -20.47 3.70 -27.33
C LEU A 199 -21.38 3.03 -26.30
N ILE A 200 -21.08 3.18 -25.00
CA ILE A 200 -21.88 2.63 -23.91
C ILE A 200 -23.30 3.20 -23.96
N ASP A 201 -23.46 4.49 -24.22
CA ASP A 201 -24.77 5.15 -24.29
C ASP A 201 -25.68 4.56 -25.37
N THR A 202 -25.11 4.05 -26.48
CA THR A 202 -25.86 3.37 -27.56
C THR A 202 -26.35 1.97 -27.19
N LEU A 203 -25.79 1.33 -26.15
CA LEU A 203 -26.20 -0.01 -25.73
C LEU A 203 -27.61 0.01 -25.13
N PRO A 204 -28.41 -1.06 -25.31
CA PRO A 204 -29.77 -1.12 -24.76
C PRO A 204 -29.74 -1.07 -23.23
N ASP A 205 -30.70 -0.39 -22.64
CA ASP A 205 -30.90 -0.40 -21.19
C ASP A 205 -31.44 -1.76 -20.77
N THR A 206 -30.62 -2.58 -20.11
CA THR A 206 -30.95 -3.96 -19.74
C THR A 206 -31.74 -4.07 -18.44
N MET A 207 -31.59 -3.09 -17.54
CA MET A 207 -32.23 -3.07 -16.22
C MET A 207 -32.55 -1.65 -15.76
N ARG A 208 -33.59 -1.50 -14.95
CA ARG A 208 -33.85 -0.23 -14.25
C ARG A 208 -32.86 -0.08 -13.08
N PRO A 209 -32.26 1.12 -12.90
CA PRO A 209 -31.36 1.35 -11.78
C PRO A 209 -32.02 1.15 -10.41
N GLY A 210 -31.52 0.17 -9.66
CA GLY A 210 -31.88 -0.06 -8.26
C GLY A 210 -31.14 0.86 -7.29
N SER A 211 -31.39 0.68 -6.00
CA SER A 211 -30.60 1.30 -4.93
C SER A 211 -29.22 0.63 -4.81
N PHE A 212 -28.20 1.42 -4.49
CA PHE A 212 -26.86 0.92 -4.20
C PHE A 212 -26.78 0.45 -2.75
N THR A 213 -25.99 -0.60 -2.51
CA THR A 213 -25.67 -1.07 -1.14
C THR A 213 -24.79 -0.07 -0.40
N LYS A 214 -23.91 0.62 -1.13
CA LYS A 214 -23.07 1.73 -0.64
C LYS A 214 -22.68 2.66 -1.80
N LEU A 215 -22.30 3.89 -1.47
CA LEU A 215 -21.68 4.84 -2.40
C LEU A 215 -20.48 5.54 -1.74
N GLY A 216 -19.47 5.88 -2.54
CA GLY A 216 -18.31 6.65 -2.09
C GLY A 216 -18.47 8.15 -2.36
N ILE A 217 -17.89 8.97 -1.49
CA ILE A 217 -17.74 10.42 -1.68
C ILE A 217 -16.26 10.76 -1.51
N ILE A 218 -15.71 11.49 -2.48
CA ILE A 218 -14.32 11.98 -2.49
C ILE A 218 -14.33 13.51 -2.41
N PRO A 219 -14.16 14.09 -1.21
CA PRO A 219 -14.03 15.55 -1.04
C PRO A 219 -12.66 16.08 -1.46
N ALA A 220 -11.62 15.26 -1.29
CA ALA A 220 -10.23 15.63 -1.57
C ALA A 220 -9.33 14.39 -1.66
N MET A 221 -8.27 14.49 -2.46
CA MET A 221 -7.25 13.43 -2.61
C MET A 221 -5.90 13.76 -1.95
N GLY A 222 -5.75 14.98 -1.43
CA GLY A 222 -4.50 15.41 -0.84
C GLY A 222 -4.21 14.76 0.50
N CYS A 223 -3.10 14.05 0.62
CA CYS A 223 -2.58 13.56 1.90
C CYS A 223 -1.14 14.06 2.14
N PRO A 224 -0.80 14.60 3.33
CA PRO A 224 0.57 15.00 3.65
C PRO A 224 1.45 13.81 4.09
N GLN A 225 0.85 12.69 4.49
CA GLN A 225 1.58 11.63 5.18
C GLN A 225 2.52 10.83 4.28
N THR A 226 2.24 10.76 2.98
CA THR A 226 3.04 9.99 2.01
C THR A 226 3.32 8.56 2.53
N CYS A 227 2.29 7.73 2.70
CA CYS A 227 2.49 6.32 3.09
C CYS A 227 3.12 5.53 1.93
N ARG A 228 3.86 4.44 2.22
CA ARG A 228 4.52 3.63 1.19
C ARG A 228 3.56 2.79 0.35
N HIS A 229 2.41 2.43 0.90
CA HIS A 229 1.38 1.68 0.17
C HIS A 229 0.36 2.57 -0.56
N CYS A 230 0.51 3.90 -0.48
CA CYS A 230 -0.52 4.81 -0.96
C CYS A 230 -0.54 4.83 -2.48
N MET A 231 -1.73 4.58 -3.05
CA MET A 231 -2.00 4.74 -4.48
C MET A 231 -1.89 6.20 -4.93
N PHE A 232 -2.32 7.14 -4.07
CA PHE A 232 -2.48 8.55 -4.40
C PHE A 232 -1.25 9.38 -4.03
N ILE A 233 -0.30 9.43 -4.96
CA ILE A 233 0.95 10.21 -4.87
C ILE A 233 0.70 11.66 -5.28
N PHE A 234 -0.19 11.89 -6.25
CA PHE A 234 -0.53 13.20 -6.78
C PHE A 234 -1.92 13.69 -6.31
N ARG A 235 -2.07 15.03 -6.29
CA ARG A 235 -3.29 15.72 -5.89
C ARG A 235 -3.95 16.34 -7.13
N PRO A 236 -4.98 15.72 -7.72
CA PRO A 236 -5.78 16.39 -8.74
C PRO A 236 -6.29 17.73 -8.18
N LEU A 237 -6.20 18.79 -8.99
CA LEU A 237 -6.77 20.08 -8.64
C LEU A 237 -8.29 19.92 -8.69
N MET A 238 -8.87 19.60 -7.54
CA MET A 238 -10.27 19.83 -7.28
C MET A 238 -10.41 21.35 -7.24
N HIS A 239 -10.74 21.99 -8.37
CA HIS A 239 -11.20 23.38 -8.32
C HIS A 239 -12.25 23.43 -7.21
N ASN A 240 -12.17 24.42 -6.30
CA ASN A 240 -13.11 24.59 -5.19
C ASN A 240 -14.52 24.49 -5.76
N THR A 241 -15.10 23.31 -5.68
CA THR A 241 -16.40 23.04 -6.24
C THR A 241 -17.39 23.74 -5.37
N ASP A 242 -18.37 24.35 -6.04
CA ASP A 242 -19.55 24.92 -5.41
C ASP A 242 -20.15 23.93 -4.39
N ASP A 243 -20.93 24.48 -3.46
CA ASP A 243 -21.62 23.79 -2.37
C ASP A 243 -21.98 22.31 -2.69
N PRO A 244 -21.43 21.32 -1.93
CA PRO A 244 -21.68 19.90 -2.18
C PRO A 244 -23.15 19.49 -1.93
N ALA A 245 -24.01 20.39 -1.44
CA ALA A 245 -25.43 20.14 -1.22
C ALA A 245 -26.14 19.52 -2.43
N LYS A 246 -25.83 19.96 -3.66
CA LYS A 246 -26.42 19.38 -4.88
C LYS A 246 -26.05 17.90 -5.02
N LEU A 247 -24.79 17.55 -4.76
CA LEU A 247 -24.32 16.16 -4.81
C LEU A 247 -24.91 15.32 -3.68
N PHE A 248 -25.00 15.87 -2.47
CA PHE A 248 -25.64 15.20 -1.33
C PHE A 248 -27.10 14.87 -1.61
N ALA A 249 -27.86 15.81 -2.17
CA ALA A 249 -29.26 15.58 -2.55
C ALA A 249 -29.40 14.46 -3.60
N MET A 250 -28.47 14.40 -4.56
CA MET A 250 -28.41 13.33 -5.56
C MET A 250 -28.15 11.95 -4.91
N ILE A 251 -27.18 11.87 -4.00
CA ILE A 251 -26.74 10.61 -3.39
C ILE A 251 -27.73 10.10 -2.34
N ASP A 252 -28.37 10.99 -1.58
CA ASP A 252 -29.33 10.63 -0.52
C ASP A 252 -30.50 9.79 -1.06
N GLU A 253 -30.85 9.95 -2.33
CA GLU A 253 -31.92 9.19 -2.98
C GLU A 253 -31.50 7.77 -3.42
N LEU A 254 -30.22 7.45 -3.42
CA LEU A 254 -29.68 6.25 -4.08
C LEU A 254 -29.26 5.13 -3.15
N THR A 255 -28.99 5.42 -1.88
CA THR A 255 -28.47 4.46 -0.91
C THR A 255 -28.87 4.84 0.51
N THR A 256 -28.59 3.99 1.47
CA THR A 256 -28.66 4.29 2.90
C THR A 256 -27.28 4.32 3.56
N SER A 257 -26.21 4.07 2.80
CA SER A 257 -24.85 3.92 3.31
C SER A 257 -23.84 4.66 2.41
N ILE A 258 -23.04 5.53 3.01
CA ILE A 258 -22.00 6.28 2.28
C ILE A 258 -20.63 6.15 2.95
N LEU A 259 -19.56 6.19 2.16
CA LEU A 259 -18.18 6.27 2.64
C LEU A 259 -17.52 7.56 2.15
N PHE A 260 -17.09 8.41 3.08
CA PHE A 260 -16.16 9.50 2.82
C PHE A 260 -14.72 8.95 2.83
N THR A 261 -14.00 9.11 1.72
CA THR A 261 -12.61 8.63 1.58
C THR A 261 -11.83 9.50 0.57
N GLY A 262 -10.58 9.15 0.33
CA GLY A 262 -9.66 9.86 -0.56
C GLY A 262 -8.31 10.08 0.11
N GLY A 263 -7.91 11.34 0.23
CA GLY A 263 -6.69 11.76 0.91
C GLY A 263 -6.86 11.89 2.42
N ASP A 264 -6.20 12.89 3.00
CA ASP A 264 -6.40 13.27 4.41
C ASP A 264 -7.59 14.24 4.52
N LEU A 265 -8.71 13.72 5.02
CA LEU A 265 -9.97 14.46 5.14
C LEU A 265 -10.07 15.30 6.43
N THR A 266 -9.02 15.39 7.25
CA THR A 266 -9.03 16.15 8.51
C THR A 266 -9.49 17.61 8.30
N LYS A 267 -9.05 18.25 7.22
CA LYS A 267 -9.45 19.62 6.87
C LYS A 267 -10.79 19.74 6.14
N HIS A 268 -11.43 18.62 5.86
CA HIS A 268 -12.67 18.50 5.10
C HIS A 268 -13.80 17.91 5.95
N LEU A 269 -13.61 17.79 7.27
CA LEU A 269 -14.59 17.25 8.22
C LEU A 269 -15.91 18.04 8.22
N ASP A 270 -15.89 19.34 7.93
CA ASP A 270 -17.12 20.14 7.86
C ASP A 270 -18.06 19.67 6.74
N HIS A 271 -17.54 19.14 5.63
CA HIS A 271 -18.38 18.51 4.61
C HIS A 271 -19.02 17.21 5.10
N PHE A 272 -18.30 16.44 5.93
CA PHE A 272 -18.84 15.24 6.54
C PHE A 272 -19.95 15.57 7.55
N PHE A 273 -19.75 16.61 8.38
CA PHE A 273 -20.79 17.09 9.30
C PHE A 273 -22.03 17.57 8.53
N SER A 274 -21.83 18.34 7.46
CA SER A 274 -22.92 18.80 6.59
C SER A 274 -23.70 17.64 5.97
N ALA A 275 -23.02 16.59 5.51
CA ALA A 275 -23.68 15.38 4.98
C ALA A 275 -24.56 14.71 6.05
N ILE A 276 -24.07 14.54 7.28
CA ILE A 276 -24.84 13.97 8.39
C ILE A 276 -26.09 14.81 8.68
N SER A 277 -25.98 16.14 8.65
CA SER A 277 -27.10 17.03 8.95
C SER A 277 -28.12 17.15 7.81
N SER A 278 -27.73 16.92 6.56
CA SER A 278 -28.58 17.20 5.38
C SER A 278 -29.15 15.95 4.69
N MET A 279 -28.46 14.81 4.76
CA MET A 279 -28.86 13.59 4.04
C MET A 279 -29.81 12.73 4.90
N ARG A 280 -31.10 12.75 4.55
CA ARG A 280 -32.20 12.20 5.35
C ARG A 280 -32.22 10.68 5.35
N LYS A 281 -32.01 10.06 4.20
CA LYS A 281 -32.19 8.60 4.01
C LYS A 281 -30.96 7.80 4.43
N ILE A 282 -29.79 8.44 4.47
CA ILE A 282 -28.57 7.80 4.95
C ILE A 282 -28.68 7.48 6.44
N THR A 283 -28.46 6.20 6.77
CA THR A 283 -28.40 5.67 8.14
C THR A 283 -26.99 5.27 8.54
N THR A 284 -26.11 5.01 7.57
CA THR A 284 -24.72 4.64 7.83
C THR A 284 -23.77 5.62 7.15
N PHE A 285 -23.05 6.38 7.96
CA PHE A 285 -22.02 7.32 7.51
C PHE A 285 -20.65 6.77 7.87
N ALA A 286 -19.91 6.24 6.91
CA ALA A 286 -18.51 5.87 7.12
C ALA A 286 -17.58 7.02 6.72
N ILE A 287 -16.51 7.22 7.47
CA ILE A 287 -15.42 8.11 7.09
C ILE A 287 -14.07 7.43 7.37
N LEU A 288 -13.19 7.46 6.37
CA LEU A 288 -11.83 6.97 6.49
C LEU A 288 -10.86 8.12 6.73
N LEU A 289 -10.20 8.10 7.90
CA LEU A 289 -9.15 9.02 8.29
C LEU A 289 -7.85 8.25 8.58
N ASN A 290 -6.72 8.95 8.60
CA ASN A 290 -5.42 8.37 8.94
C ASN A 290 -5.06 8.54 10.44
N GLY A 291 -5.91 9.25 11.21
CA GLY A 291 -5.71 9.53 12.64
C GLY A 291 -4.92 10.81 12.94
N ASP A 292 -4.48 11.56 11.93
CA ASP A 292 -3.60 12.74 12.14
C ASP A 292 -4.28 13.88 12.90
N PHE A 293 -5.61 13.97 12.87
CA PHE A 293 -6.39 14.97 13.59
C PHE A 293 -6.28 14.88 15.13
N ALA A 294 -5.88 13.71 15.65
CA ALA A 294 -6.00 13.37 17.05
C ALA A 294 -4.76 13.78 17.87
N ASP A 295 -4.36 15.05 17.79
CA ASP A 295 -3.14 15.56 18.44
C ASP A 295 -3.10 15.37 19.95
N ASN A 296 -4.26 15.49 20.60
CA ASN A 296 -4.42 15.26 22.03
C ASN A 296 -5.85 14.87 22.35
N HIS A 297 -6.07 14.39 23.57
CA HIS A 297 -7.37 13.95 24.06
C HIS A 297 -8.49 14.99 23.85
N LYS A 298 -8.23 16.28 24.13
CA LYS A 298 -9.24 17.34 23.99
C LYS A 298 -9.67 17.52 22.53
N VAL A 299 -8.71 17.67 21.61
CA VAL A 299 -8.99 17.83 20.17
C VAL A 299 -9.75 16.63 19.62
N THR A 300 -9.35 15.41 20.01
CA THR A 300 -10.04 14.18 19.63
C THR A 300 -11.48 14.16 20.14
N ARG A 301 -11.71 14.48 21.41
CA ARG A 301 -13.04 14.58 22.02
C ARG A 301 -13.89 15.65 21.33
N ASP A 302 -13.33 16.81 21.01
CA ASP A 302 -14.07 17.89 20.36
C ASP A 302 -14.54 17.46 18.95
N ILE A 303 -13.70 16.79 18.18
CA ILE A 303 -14.04 16.29 16.83
C ILE A 303 -15.09 15.17 16.90
N MET A 304 -14.88 14.15 17.74
CA MET A 304 -15.83 13.04 17.89
C MET A 304 -17.15 13.51 18.51
N GLY A 305 -17.09 14.46 19.44
CA GLY A 305 -18.25 15.13 20.02
C GLY A 305 -19.04 15.93 19.00
N LYS A 306 -18.37 16.59 18.04
CA LYS A 306 -19.06 17.26 16.92
C LYS A 306 -19.79 16.25 16.03
N ILE A 307 -19.18 15.09 15.72
CA ILE A 307 -19.84 13.99 15.00
C ILE A 307 -21.11 13.53 15.74
N SER A 308 -20.98 13.18 17.03
CA SER A 308 -22.12 12.74 17.85
C SER A 308 -23.21 13.82 17.93
N SER A 309 -22.82 15.09 18.11
CA SER A 309 -23.74 16.22 18.17
C SER A 309 -24.56 16.38 16.88
N VAL A 310 -23.94 16.30 15.70
CA VAL A 310 -24.68 16.45 14.43
C VAL A 310 -25.62 15.27 14.17
N ILE A 311 -25.30 14.07 14.67
CA ILE A 311 -26.22 12.92 14.62
C ILE A 311 -27.43 13.17 15.53
N ARG A 312 -27.19 13.58 16.79
CA ARG A 312 -28.25 13.85 17.77
C ARG A 312 -29.18 15.01 17.37
N GLN A 313 -28.67 15.97 16.61
CA GLN A 313 -29.44 17.11 16.11
C GLN A 313 -30.28 16.79 14.86
N ARG A 314 -30.18 15.57 14.30
CA ARG A 314 -31.04 15.17 13.17
C ARG A 314 -32.52 15.21 13.60
N PRO A 315 -33.43 15.63 12.71
CA PRO A 315 -34.86 15.69 13.02
C PRO A 315 -35.40 14.35 13.52
N ALA A 316 -36.26 14.39 14.56
CA ALA A 316 -36.77 13.18 15.23
C ALA A 316 -37.54 12.21 14.30
N GLY A 317 -38.10 12.70 13.18
CA GLY A 317 -38.78 11.88 12.18
C GLY A 317 -37.86 11.24 11.14
N TRP A 318 -36.54 11.46 11.21
CA TRP A 318 -35.58 10.83 10.32
C TRP A 318 -35.17 9.45 10.85
N PRO A 319 -34.78 8.52 9.96
CA PRO A 319 -34.13 7.28 10.37
C PRO A 319 -32.92 7.55 11.27
N LYS A 320 -32.75 6.73 12.31
CA LYS A 320 -31.57 6.79 13.18
C LYS A 320 -30.32 6.53 12.35
N ALA A 321 -29.34 7.41 12.48
CA ALA A 321 -28.06 7.31 11.80
C ALA A 321 -26.94 6.94 12.77
N LYS A 322 -25.90 6.29 12.27
CA LYS A 322 -24.65 6.03 12.96
C LYS A 322 -23.46 6.35 12.08
N VAL A 323 -22.33 6.63 12.72
CA VAL A 323 -21.04 6.80 12.05
C VAL A 323 -20.14 5.60 12.29
N ILE A 324 -19.51 5.12 11.21
CA ILE A 324 -18.39 4.19 11.29
C ILE A 324 -17.11 5.02 11.09
N LEU A 325 -16.41 5.30 12.18
CA LEU A 325 -15.14 6.01 12.16
C LEU A 325 -14.03 5.01 11.84
N GLN A 326 -13.54 5.05 10.61
CA GLN A 326 -12.47 4.18 10.14
C GLN A 326 -11.13 4.90 10.24
N ILE A 327 -10.19 4.33 10.98
CA ILE A 327 -8.85 4.89 11.18
C ILE A 327 -7.82 3.95 10.55
N SER A 328 -7.05 4.46 9.59
CA SER A 328 -5.94 3.71 9.03
C SER A 328 -4.85 3.49 10.08
N PHE A 329 -4.59 2.22 10.39
CA PHE A 329 -3.75 1.78 11.49
C PHE A 329 -2.97 0.53 11.09
N ASP A 330 -1.71 0.70 10.71
CA ASP A 330 -0.83 -0.37 10.23
C ASP A 330 0.65 0.04 10.29
N GLU A 331 1.55 -0.91 9.98
CA GLU A 331 3.00 -0.68 10.00
C GLU A 331 3.49 0.43 9.05
N PHE A 332 2.68 0.85 8.08
CA PHE A 332 3.04 1.87 7.09
C PHE A 332 2.51 3.26 7.45
N HIS A 333 1.30 3.34 8.00
CA HIS A 333 0.74 4.60 8.51
C HIS A 333 1.48 5.07 9.76
N GLN A 334 1.84 4.15 10.66
CA GLN A 334 2.63 4.40 11.86
C GLN A 334 4.12 4.02 11.66
N GLU A 335 4.59 4.05 10.41
CA GLU A 335 5.97 3.71 10.07
C GLU A 335 6.96 4.59 10.83
N VAL A 336 7.98 3.97 11.43
CA VAL A 336 9.10 4.71 12.04
C VAL A 336 10.11 5.11 10.97
N ILE A 337 10.38 6.40 10.91
CA ILE A 337 11.18 7.07 9.89
C ILE A 337 12.23 7.96 10.56
N VAL A 338 13.34 8.18 9.84
CA VAL A 338 14.32 9.21 10.22
C VAL A 338 13.89 10.53 9.59
N ASN A 339 13.76 11.58 10.40
CA ASN A 339 13.40 12.92 9.94
C ASN A 339 14.62 13.65 9.33
N LYS A 340 14.41 14.87 8.82
CA LYS A 340 15.49 15.68 8.21
C LYS A 340 16.60 16.10 9.18
N LYS A 341 16.37 15.98 10.49
CA LYS A 341 17.34 16.27 11.55
C LYS A 341 18.08 15.01 12.03
N GLY A 342 17.82 13.85 11.45
CA GLY A 342 18.39 12.57 11.89
C GLY A 342 17.64 11.90 13.04
N GLU A 343 16.51 12.46 13.49
CA GLU A 343 15.77 11.94 14.64
C GLU A 343 14.69 10.94 14.19
N LEU A 344 14.46 9.91 15.01
CA LEU A 344 13.39 8.94 14.76
C LEU A 344 12.03 9.49 15.15
N LYS A 345 11.06 9.32 14.27
CA LYS A 345 9.65 9.59 14.54
C LYS A 345 8.75 8.59 13.84
N GLU A 346 7.53 8.43 14.33
CA GLU A 346 6.47 7.78 13.57
C GLU A 346 5.89 8.75 12.54
N ARG A 347 5.52 8.24 11.36
CA ARG A 347 4.84 9.03 10.31
C ARG A 347 3.54 9.64 10.86
N ILE A 348 2.71 8.80 11.47
CA ILE A 348 1.59 9.21 12.32
C ILE A 348 1.82 8.55 13.68
N PRO A 349 1.99 9.31 14.78
CA PRO A 349 2.26 8.72 16.07
C PRO A 349 1.15 7.84 16.60
N VAL A 350 1.51 6.69 17.19
CA VAL A 350 0.57 5.78 17.86
C VAL A 350 -0.16 6.48 19.02
N THR A 351 0.48 7.46 19.67
CA THR A 351 -0.13 8.34 20.67
C THR A 351 -1.41 9.03 20.16
N LYS A 352 -1.49 9.37 18.86
CA LYS A 352 -2.71 9.93 18.26
C LYS A 352 -3.82 8.89 18.16
N ILE A 353 -3.47 7.66 17.78
CA ILE A 353 -4.40 6.53 17.72
C ILE A 353 -4.91 6.17 19.11
N ALA A 354 -4.03 6.20 20.11
CA ALA A 354 -4.40 6.01 21.52
C ALA A 354 -5.43 7.06 21.98
N ASN A 355 -5.27 8.33 21.59
CA ASN A 355 -6.28 9.36 21.91
C ASN A 355 -7.66 9.01 21.32
N ILE A 356 -7.72 8.45 20.10
CA ILE A 356 -8.99 8.06 19.46
C ILE A 356 -9.62 6.87 20.19
N VAL A 357 -8.82 5.84 20.49
CA VAL A 357 -9.26 4.64 21.20
C VAL A 357 -9.76 4.96 22.60
N GLU A 358 -9.08 5.86 23.30
CA GLU A 358 -9.42 6.31 24.66
C GLU A 358 -10.74 7.10 24.71
N VAL A 359 -11.02 7.93 23.69
CA VAL A 359 -12.23 8.76 23.61
C VAL A 359 -13.45 7.99 23.10
N ALA A 360 -13.25 6.94 22.30
CA ALA A 360 -14.33 6.20 21.65
C ALA A 360 -15.48 5.74 22.58
N PRO A 361 -15.25 5.27 23.81
CA PRO A 361 -16.31 4.88 24.73
C PRO A 361 -17.32 5.98 25.06
N GLU A 362 -16.93 7.26 25.00
CA GLU A 362 -17.83 8.38 25.27
C GLU A 362 -18.95 8.55 24.23
N PHE A 363 -18.81 7.91 23.05
CA PHE A 363 -19.68 8.14 21.89
C PHE A 363 -20.21 6.85 21.24
N THR A 364 -20.22 5.73 21.96
CA THR A 364 -20.57 4.39 21.44
C THR A 364 -22.00 4.29 20.85
N ASP A 365 -22.92 5.13 21.33
CA ASP A 365 -24.29 5.18 20.82
C ASP A 365 -24.35 5.66 19.37
N GLU A 366 -23.48 6.60 18.99
CA GLU A 366 -23.45 7.21 17.67
C GLU A 366 -22.30 6.75 16.77
N ILE A 367 -21.16 6.35 17.36
CA ILE A 367 -19.90 6.11 16.64
C ILE A 367 -19.40 4.68 16.91
N GLN A 368 -19.23 3.90 15.84
CA GLN A 368 -18.48 2.65 15.85
C GLN A 368 -17.05 2.91 15.37
N LEU A 369 -16.06 2.70 16.25
CA LEU A 369 -14.65 2.78 15.87
C LEU A 369 -14.18 1.50 15.17
N CYS A 370 -13.46 1.66 14.06
CA CYS A 370 -12.82 0.58 13.32
C CYS A 370 -11.39 0.97 12.91
N LEU A 371 -10.40 0.16 13.29
CA LEU A 371 -9.02 0.28 12.86
C LEU A 371 -8.80 -0.52 11.57
N LEU A 372 -8.39 0.14 10.49
CA LEU A 372 -8.12 -0.48 9.19
C LEU A 372 -6.63 -0.81 9.07
N HIS A 373 -6.32 -2.09 8.99
CA HIS A 373 -4.95 -2.61 8.96
C HIS A 373 -4.54 -3.10 7.57
N LYS A 374 -3.24 -2.99 7.23
CA LYS A 374 -2.66 -3.59 6.02
C LYS A 374 -1.92 -4.88 6.37
N GLN A 375 -2.27 -5.96 5.68
CA GLN A 375 -1.81 -7.30 6.00
C GLN A 375 -0.29 -7.44 5.81
N GLY A 376 0.40 -7.86 6.87
CA GLY A 376 1.82 -8.17 6.89
C GLY A 376 2.09 -9.56 7.46
N HIS A 377 3.36 -9.89 7.67
CA HIS A 377 3.77 -11.18 8.24
C HIS A 377 3.18 -11.47 9.63
N LEU A 378 2.86 -10.43 10.41
CA LEU A 378 2.27 -10.56 11.75
C LEU A 378 0.84 -11.07 11.73
N ASN A 379 0.09 -10.91 10.62
CA ASN A 379 -1.29 -11.38 10.51
C ASN A 379 -1.41 -12.91 10.57
N PHE A 380 -0.33 -13.67 10.40
CA PHE A 380 -0.34 -15.14 10.43
C PHE A 380 -0.37 -15.74 11.84
N SER A 381 -0.39 -14.92 12.89
CA SER A 381 -0.54 -15.40 14.27
C SER A 381 -1.05 -14.30 15.20
N MET A 382 -1.26 -14.64 16.48
CA MET A 382 -1.57 -13.66 17.52
C MET A 382 -0.43 -12.66 17.78
N ASP A 383 0.73 -12.80 17.13
CA ASP A 383 1.77 -11.78 17.14
C ASP A 383 1.29 -10.45 16.56
N LEU A 384 0.24 -10.44 15.72
CA LEU A 384 -0.45 -9.22 15.28
C LEU A 384 -0.76 -8.27 16.44
N PHE A 385 -1.16 -8.80 17.60
CA PHE A 385 -1.56 -8.01 18.77
C PHE A 385 -0.43 -7.84 19.82
N LYS A 386 0.68 -8.55 19.64
CA LYS A 386 1.79 -8.60 20.62
C LYS A 386 3.08 -7.95 20.12
N LYS A 387 3.17 -7.71 18.81
CA LYS A 387 4.32 -7.08 18.14
C LYS A 387 3.86 -5.90 17.29
N GLY A 388 4.82 -5.21 16.69
CA GLY A 388 4.54 -4.17 15.70
C GLY A 388 3.77 -2.97 16.25
N VAL A 389 2.98 -2.34 15.39
CA VAL A 389 2.19 -1.15 15.69
C VAL A 389 1.13 -1.39 16.77
N PHE A 390 0.49 -2.57 16.78
CA PHE A 390 -0.51 -2.90 17.79
C PHE A 390 0.10 -2.99 19.19
N ALA A 391 1.29 -3.59 19.31
CA ALA A 391 2.00 -3.62 20.59
C ALA A 391 2.35 -2.23 21.10
N ARG A 392 2.78 -1.32 20.21
CA ARG A 392 3.03 0.08 20.58
C ARG A 392 1.75 0.75 21.08
N LEU A 393 0.61 0.50 20.42
CA LEU A 393 -0.69 1.02 20.85
C LEU A 393 -1.08 0.50 22.24
N THR A 394 -0.93 -0.80 22.47
CA THR A 394 -1.22 -1.43 23.77
C THR A 394 -0.32 -0.87 24.88
N LYS A 395 0.97 -0.68 24.62
CA LYS A 395 1.89 -0.07 25.59
C LYS A 395 1.50 1.38 25.90
N GLU A 396 1.17 2.16 24.88
CA GLU A 396 0.78 3.56 25.05
C GLU A 396 -0.50 3.69 25.85
N LEU A 397 -1.52 2.87 25.57
CA LEU A 397 -2.74 2.79 26.38
C LEU A 397 -2.44 2.29 27.81
N GLY A 398 -1.52 1.35 27.97
CA GLY A 398 -1.02 0.86 29.26
C GLY A 398 -0.44 1.96 30.13
N ARG A 399 0.39 2.84 29.56
CA ARG A 399 0.93 4.02 30.26
C ARG A 399 -0.14 4.96 30.77
N ARG A 400 -1.29 5.01 30.08
CA ARG A 400 -2.47 5.80 30.45
C ARG A 400 -3.42 5.05 31.38
N GLY A 401 -3.05 3.86 31.83
CA GLY A 401 -3.84 3.05 32.75
C GLY A 401 -5.01 2.32 32.08
N HIS A 402 -4.96 2.07 30.78
CA HIS A 402 -5.90 1.23 30.06
C HIS A 402 -5.31 -0.15 29.76
N GLN A 403 -6.16 -1.16 29.70
CA GLN A 403 -5.80 -2.50 29.25
C GLN A 403 -6.71 -2.88 28.08
N LEU A 404 -6.11 -3.45 27.03
CA LEU A 404 -6.81 -4.00 25.87
C LEU A 404 -7.06 -5.49 26.06
N GLU A 405 -8.25 -5.94 25.69
CA GLU A 405 -8.62 -7.35 25.64
C GLU A 405 -9.18 -7.71 24.26
N ILE A 406 -8.63 -8.76 23.64
CA ILE A 406 -9.12 -9.28 22.36
C ILE A 406 -10.28 -10.23 22.66
N LEU A 407 -11.47 -9.88 22.18
CA LEU A 407 -12.68 -10.69 22.37
C LEU A 407 -12.80 -11.80 21.35
N SER A 408 -12.50 -11.50 20.09
CA SER A 408 -12.61 -12.45 19.00
C SER A 408 -11.71 -12.10 17.82
N THR A 409 -11.41 -13.11 17.01
CA THR A 409 -10.70 -12.96 15.74
C THR A 409 -11.41 -13.78 14.67
N ALA A 410 -11.35 -13.33 13.42
CA ALA A 410 -11.83 -14.06 12.27
C ALA A 410 -10.71 -14.21 11.23
N ALA A 411 -10.58 -15.42 10.68
CA ALA A 411 -9.60 -15.74 9.67
C ALA A 411 -10.05 -15.26 8.28
N ALA A 412 -9.08 -14.97 7.41
CA ALA A 412 -9.34 -14.81 5.99
C ALA A 412 -9.90 -16.12 5.40
N SER A 413 -10.84 -16.01 4.47
CA SER A 413 -11.48 -17.16 3.81
C SER A 413 -10.51 -17.99 2.96
N ARG A 414 -9.41 -17.38 2.48
CA ARG A 414 -8.38 -18.04 1.67
C ARG A 414 -7.05 -18.13 2.41
N LEU A 415 -6.28 -19.16 2.06
CA LEU A 415 -4.87 -19.27 2.43
C LEU A 415 -4.07 -18.21 1.65
N LYS A 416 -3.08 -17.63 2.32
CA LYS A 416 -2.12 -16.68 1.73
C LYS A 416 -0.71 -17.06 2.11
N ARG A 417 0.29 -16.58 1.35
CA ARG A 417 1.70 -16.82 1.67
C ARG A 417 2.23 -15.79 2.65
N ASN A 418 2.92 -16.26 3.68
CA ASN A 418 3.64 -15.36 4.57
C ASN A 418 4.84 -14.78 3.83
N PRO A 419 4.99 -13.45 3.74
CA PRO A 419 6.10 -12.85 3.00
C PRO A 419 7.48 -13.16 3.59
N GLN A 420 7.57 -13.60 4.86
CA GLN A 420 8.81 -14.05 5.49
C GLN A 420 9.02 -15.57 5.45
N ASN A 421 7.98 -16.34 5.12
CA ASN A 421 8.03 -17.80 4.98
C ASN A 421 7.04 -18.23 3.88
N PRO A 422 7.37 -17.98 2.60
CA PRO A 422 6.40 -18.12 1.51
C PRO A 422 6.12 -19.58 1.13
N GLN A 423 6.87 -20.55 1.66
CA GLN A 423 6.81 -21.95 1.22
C GLN A 423 5.45 -22.61 1.53
N GLN A 424 4.85 -22.29 2.67
CA GLN A 424 3.59 -22.88 3.12
C GLN A 424 2.50 -21.81 3.26
N PRO A 425 1.47 -21.80 2.38
CA PRO A 425 0.30 -20.95 2.56
C PRO A 425 -0.45 -21.26 3.85
N ALA A 426 -0.95 -20.23 4.53
CA ALA A 426 -1.69 -20.35 5.78
C ALA A 426 -2.85 -19.35 5.84
N GLN A 427 -3.82 -19.60 6.71
CA GLN A 427 -4.82 -18.59 7.05
C GLN A 427 -4.17 -17.48 7.87
N LEU A 428 -4.66 -16.25 7.68
CA LEU A 428 -4.27 -15.09 8.47
C LEU A 428 -5.47 -14.49 9.18
N ILE A 429 -5.23 -13.73 10.25
CA ILE A 429 -6.23 -12.95 10.96
C ILE A 429 -6.64 -11.78 10.07
N LYS A 430 -7.90 -11.80 9.64
CA LYS A 430 -8.50 -10.75 8.80
C LYS A 430 -9.17 -9.70 9.68
N ASP A 431 -10.03 -10.14 10.59
CA ASP A 431 -10.84 -9.28 11.44
C ASP A 431 -10.63 -9.60 12.92
N ALA A 432 -10.82 -8.62 13.78
CA ALA A 432 -10.82 -8.81 15.22
C ALA A 432 -11.71 -7.79 15.93
N THR A 433 -12.19 -8.17 17.10
CA THR A 433 -12.91 -7.27 18.01
C THR A 433 -12.18 -7.23 19.32
N PHE A 434 -11.98 -6.02 19.86
CA PHE A 434 -11.33 -5.82 21.15
C PHE A 434 -11.99 -4.69 21.93
N ILE A 435 -11.71 -4.64 23.23
CA ILE A 435 -12.27 -3.65 24.16
C ILE A 435 -11.16 -3.03 25.00
N LEU A 436 -11.46 -1.88 25.59
CA LEU A 436 -10.76 -1.41 26.79
C LEU A 436 -11.45 -2.05 28.00
N THR A 437 -10.71 -2.68 28.91
CA THR A 437 -11.31 -3.40 30.05
C THR A 437 -12.15 -2.51 30.98
N LYS A 438 -11.86 -1.20 31.01
CA LYS A 438 -12.66 -0.18 31.72
C LYS A 438 -14.00 0.16 31.03
N HIS A 439 -14.16 -0.24 29.77
CA HIS A 439 -15.31 0.04 28.90
C HIS A 439 -15.72 -1.23 28.12
N PRO A 440 -16.10 -2.32 28.81
CA PRO A 440 -16.35 -3.61 28.18
C PRO A 440 -17.51 -3.61 27.19
N GLU A 441 -18.42 -2.65 27.28
CA GLU A 441 -19.53 -2.44 26.36
C GLU A 441 -19.12 -1.80 25.02
N THR A 442 -17.93 -1.21 24.95
CA THR A 442 -17.46 -0.49 23.76
C THR A 442 -16.56 -1.39 22.92
N HIS A 443 -17.14 -2.02 21.91
CA HIS A 443 -16.40 -2.83 20.95
C HIS A 443 -15.63 -1.95 19.96
N ILE A 444 -14.34 -2.22 19.80
CA ILE A 444 -13.48 -1.62 18.78
C ILE A 444 -13.14 -2.70 17.76
N LEU A 445 -13.38 -2.39 16.49
CA LEU A 445 -13.18 -3.33 15.40
C LEU A 445 -11.78 -3.14 14.81
N LEU A 446 -11.18 -4.22 14.33
CA LEU A 446 -10.05 -4.22 13.42
C LEU A 446 -10.41 -5.04 12.19
N THR A 447 -10.17 -4.50 11.00
CA THR A 447 -10.26 -5.26 9.75
C THR A 447 -9.01 -5.03 8.93
N SER A 448 -8.56 -6.05 8.21
CA SER A 448 -7.32 -5.98 7.45
C SER A 448 -7.50 -6.30 5.96
N SER A 449 -6.73 -5.59 5.13
CA SER A 449 -6.73 -5.73 3.68
C SER A 449 -5.32 -5.95 3.15
N THR A 450 -5.20 -6.58 1.98
CA THR A 450 -3.91 -6.68 1.27
C THR A 450 -3.47 -5.33 0.73
N ILE A 451 -2.21 -5.27 0.32
CA ILE A 451 -1.67 -4.15 -0.46
C ILE A 451 -1.51 -4.64 -1.89
N ASP A 452 -2.20 -3.96 -2.80
CA ASP A 452 -1.89 -4.03 -4.22
C ASP A 452 -0.82 -3.01 -4.56
N ALA A 453 0.07 -3.34 -5.49
CA ALA A 453 1.19 -2.51 -5.87
C ALA A 453 0.77 -1.32 -6.77
N TYR A 454 -0.16 -0.49 -6.31
CA TYR A 454 -0.53 0.77 -6.96
C TYR A 454 0.33 1.93 -6.48
N GLY A 455 0.53 2.93 -7.35
CA GLY A 455 1.19 4.18 -6.97
C GLY A 455 2.53 3.91 -6.28
N ARG A 456 2.69 4.35 -5.04
CA ARG A 456 3.97 4.15 -4.32
C ARG A 456 4.23 2.70 -3.93
N ALA A 457 3.19 1.88 -3.83
CA ALA A 457 3.34 0.48 -3.46
C ALA A 457 4.10 -0.32 -4.54
N VAL A 458 4.20 0.20 -5.78
CA VAL A 458 5.09 -0.32 -6.84
C VAL A 458 6.56 -0.40 -6.38
N LEU A 459 6.96 0.51 -5.48
CA LEU A 459 8.32 0.59 -4.94
C LEU A 459 8.52 -0.24 -3.67
N MET A 460 7.51 -1.01 -3.25
CA MET A 460 7.63 -1.90 -2.10
C MET A 460 8.16 -3.26 -2.52
N GLU A 461 8.98 -3.86 -1.66
CA GLU A 461 9.47 -5.21 -1.90
C GLU A 461 8.38 -6.24 -1.60
N LEU A 462 8.34 -7.35 -2.34
CA LEU A 462 7.32 -8.39 -2.18
C LEU A 462 7.26 -8.99 -0.77
N HIS A 463 8.34 -8.90 -0.01
CA HIS A 463 8.44 -9.42 1.35
C HIS A 463 7.91 -8.46 2.43
N GLU A 464 7.49 -7.25 2.07
CA GLU A 464 7.04 -6.24 3.03
C GLU A 464 5.55 -6.37 3.38
N SER A 465 4.74 -6.98 2.52
CA SER A 465 3.30 -7.11 2.71
C SER A 465 2.72 -8.39 2.11
N VAL A 466 1.54 -8.78 2.59
CA VAL A 466 0.77 -9.89 2.01
C VAL A 466 0.09 -9.42 0.72
N ASN A 467 0.15 -10.27 -0.31
CA ASN A 467 -0.47 -10.05 -1.62
C ASN A 467 -1.33 -11.25 -2.05
N GLU A 468 -1.97 -11.14 -3.22
CA GLU A 468 -2.92 -12.11 -3.80
C GLU A 468 -2.35 -12.79 -5.08
N ARG A 469 -1.02 -12.97 -5.18
CA ARG A 469 -0.41 -13.62 -6.36
C ARG A 469 -0.87 -15.06 -6.57
N ASP A 470 -1.17 -15.79 -5.49
CA ASP A 470 -1.73 -17.14 -5.59
C ASP A 470 -3.15 -17.12 -6.17
N LEU A 471 -3.97 -16.13 -5.82
CA LEU A 471 -5.30 -15.93 -6.40
C LEU A 471 -5.17 -15.56 -7.90
N LEU A 472 -4.22 -14.69 -8.24
CA LEU A 472 -3.93 -14.35 -9.63
C LEU A 472 -3.59 -15.60 -10.46
N LYS A 473 -2.71 -16.48 -9.94
CA LYS A 473 -2.35 -17.73 -10.62
C LYS A 473 -3.55 -18.67 -10.79
N GLN A 474 -4.44 -18.75 -9.80
CA GLN A 474 -5.66 -19.56 -9.90
C GLN A 474 -6.61 -19.04 -10.98
N MET A 475 -6.84 -17.72 -10.98
CA MET A 475 -7.66 -17.03 -11.97
C MET A 475 -7.12 -17.23 -13.39
N LEU A 476 -5.81 -17.01 -13.59
CA LEU A 476 -5.15 -17.23 -14.90
C LEU A 476 -5.21 -18.69 -15.37
N ALA A 477 -5.28 -19.64 -14.44
CA ALA A 477 -5.47 -21.06 -14.75
C ALA A 477 -6.94 -21.46 -15.02
N GLY A 478 -7.86 -20.49 -15.11
CA GLY A 478 -9.28 -20.74 -15.35
C GLY A 478 -10.04 -21.32 -14.15
N LYS A 479 -9.45 -21.30 -12.95
CA LYS A 479 -10.09 -21.82 -11.71
C LYS A 479 -11.04 -20.80 -11.04
N GLY A 480 -11.21 -19.64 -11.66
CA GLY A 480 -11.99 -18.51 -11.13
C GLY A 480 -11.26 -17.74 -10.02
N ALA A 481 -11.92 -16.69 -9.52
CA ALA A 481 -11.44 -15.84 -8.42
C ALA A 481 -12.18 -16.11 -7.08
N GLY A 482 -12.92 -17.22 -7.00
CA GLY A 482 -13.77 -17.53 -5.85
C GLY A 482 -14.88 -16.48 -5.69
N SER A 483 -15.02 -15.92 -4.48
CA SER A 483 -15.97 -14.85 -4.19
C SER A 483 -15.42 -13.44 -4.43
N GLU A 484 -14.16 -13.30 -4.88
CA GLU A 484 -13.62 -11.97 -5.13
C GLU A 484 -14.09 -11.42 -6.45
N THR A 485 -14.39 -10.14 -6.42
CA THR A 485 -14.86 -9.38 -7.57
C THR A 485 -14.28 -7.99 -7.53
N PHE A 486 -14.14 -7.37 -8.70
CA PHE A 486 -13.74 -5.97 -8.79
C PHE A 486 -14.92 -5.07 -8.43
N ASP A 487 -14.79 -4.24 -7.39
CA ASP A 487 -15.90 -3.41 -6.91
C ASP A 487 -16.23 -2.31 -7.92
N LYS A 488 -17.46 -2.36 -8.45
CA LYS A 488 -18.00 -1.43 -9.45
C LYS A 488 -19.05 -0.46 -8.87
N ASP A 489 -19.16 -0.39 -7.55
CA ASP A 489 -19.91 0.69 -6.91
C ASP A 489 -19.28 2.05 -7.23
N LEU A 490 -20.07 3.11 -7.17
CA LEU A 490 -19.64 4.44 -7.60
C LEU A 490 -19.02 5.23 -6.46
N MET A 491 -18.01 6.01 -6.81
CA MET A 491 -17.46 7.08 -6.02
C MET A 491 -17.72 8.41 -6.71
N PHE A 492 -18.36 9.33 -6.00
CA PHE A 492 -18.63 10.67 -6.48
C PHE A 492 -17.62 11.65 -5.93
N TRP A 493 -16.94 12.32 -6.84
CA TRP A 493 -15.96 13.35 -6.53
C TRP A 493 -16.66 14.69 -6.45
N PHE A 494 -16.17 15.59 -5.59
CA PHE A 494 -16.74 16.93 -5.50
C PHE A 494 -16.63 17.73 -6.81
N ASN A 495 -15.66 17.42 -7.68
CA ASN A 495 -15.55 17.97 -9.05
C ASN A 495 -16.56 17.41 -10.06
N GLY A 496 -17.44 16.50 -9.62
CA GLY A 496 -18.50 15.92 -10.41
C GLY A 496 -18.16 14.58 -11.05
N TRP A 497 -16.89 14.15 -11.05
CA TRP A 497 -16.55 12.83 -11.58
C TRP A 497 -17.25 11.70 -10.82
N ALA A 498 -17.74 10.73 -11.57
CA ALA A 498 -18.29 9.48 -11.03
C ALA A 498 -17.40 8.31 -11.48
N THR A 499 -16.61 7.76 -10.56
CA THR A 499 -15.63 6.69 -10.85
C THR A 499 -16.01 5.39 -10.17
N LEU A 500 -15.37 4.27 -10.55
CA LEU A 500 -15.54 3.01 -9.83
C LEU A 500 -14.74 3.00 -8.51
N PHE A 501 -15.22 2.23 -7.53
CA PHE A 501 -14.60 2.11 -6.20
C PHE A 501 -13.21 1.49 -6.23
N SER A 502 -13.00 0.45 -7.04
CA SER A 502 -11.72 -0.26 -7.15
C SER A 502 -10.80 0.27 -8.27
N ALA A 503 -11.28 1.15 -9.15
CA ALA A 503 -10.51 1.76 -10.24
C ALA A 503 -10.96 3.20 -10.45
N VAL A 504 -10.28 4.15 -9.81
CA VAL A 504 -10.65 5.57 -9.96
C VAL A 504 -10.41 6.11 -11.36
N HIS A 505 -9.55 5.49 -12.16
CA HIS A 505 -9.33 5.87 -13.56
C HIS A 505 -10.48 5.45 -14.48
N MET A 506 -11.35 4.54 -14.02
CA MET A 506 -12.58 4.18 -14.71
C MET A 506 -13.66 5.21 -14.35
N CYS A 507 -13.66 6.34 -15.08
CA CYS A 507 -14.67 7.39 -14.93
C CYS A 507 -15.86 7.15 -15.87
N LEU A 508 -17.08 7.20 -15.33
CA LEU A 508 -18.33 7.02 -16.08
C LEU A 508 -18.97 8.33 -16.54
N GLY A 509 -18.31 9.46 -16.27
CA GLY A 509 -18.74 10.79 -16.68
C GLY A 509 -18.70 11.81 -15.54
N ASN A 510 -19.26 12.98 -15.81
CA ASN A 510 -19.39 14.08 -14.86
C ASN A 510 -20.87 14.26 -14.50
N VAL A 511 -21.24 14.02 -13.24
CA VAL A 511 -22.63 14.09 -12.76
C VAL A 511 -23.26 15.47 -12.93
N PHE A 512 -22.47 16.54 -12.96
CA PHE A 512 -22.97 17.90 -13.15
C PHE A 512 -23.20 18.25 -14.63
N GLU A 513 -22.53 17.57 -15.55
CA GLU A 513 -22.64 17.78 -17.00
C GLU A 513 -23.58 16.76 -17.63
N ASP A 514 -23.36 15.46 -17.36
CA ASP A 514 -24.12 14.34 -17.90
C ASP A 514 -25.44 14.09 -17.15
N GLY A 515 -25.47 14.40 -15.85
CA GLY A 515 -26.61 14.07 -14.99
C GLY A 515 -26.58 12.65 -14.42
N LEU A 516 -27.12 12.50 -13.20
CA LEU A 516 -27.03 11.28 -12.40
C LEU A 516 -27.63 10.04 -13.08
N GLU A 517 -28.76 10.18 -13.77
CA GLU A 517 -29.44 9.04 -14.40
C GLU A 517 -28.62 8.45 -15.56
N ILE A 518 -27.90 9.28 -16.31
CA ILE A 518 -26.99 8.81 -17.37
C ILE A 518 -25.84 8.01 -16.75
N ILE A 519 -25.20 8.55 -15.70
CA ILE A 519 -24.13 7.86 -14.96
C ILE A 519 -24.60 6.49 -14.44
N ARG A 520 -25.80 6.43 -13.84
CA ARG A 520 -26.38 5.17 -13.31
C ARG A 520 -26.63 4.16 -14.42
N LYS A 521 -27.16 4.58 -15.56
CA LYS A 521 -27.35 3.69 -16.72
C LYS A 521 -26.02 3.15 -17.24
N ARG A 522 -25.02 4.02 -17.40
CA ARG A 522 -23.67 3.62 -17.82
C ARG A 522 -23.10 2.56 -16.86
N GLN A 523 -23.19 2.75 -15.55
CA GLN A 523 -22.69 1.78 -14.55
C GLN A 523 -23.30 0.37 -14.69
N LEU A 524 -24.56 0.27 -15.09
CA LEU A 524 -25.24 -1.01 -15.24
C LEU A 524 -24.87 -1.73 -16.54
N LYS A 525 -24.73 -0.99 -17.64
CA LYS A 525 -24.58 -1.56 -18.99
C LYS A 525 -23.16 -1.52 -19.55
N ASP A 526 -22.23 -0.87 -18.86
CA ASP A 526 -20.82 -0.82 -19.25
C ASP A 526 -20.22 -2.24 -19.29
N PRO A 527 -19.87 -2.75 -20.49
CA PRO A 527 -19.37 -4.11 -20.64
C PRO A 527 -17.96 -4.25 -20.04
N LEU A 528 -17.12 -3.21 -20.10
CA LEU A 528 -15.76 -3.27 -19.54
C LEU A 528 -15.81 -3.30 -18.02
N SER A 529 -16.63 -2.46 -17.38
CA SER A 529 -16.84 -2.52 -15.93
C SER A 529 -17.35 -3.89 -15.48
N SER A 530 -18.24 -4.51 -16.27
CA SER A 530 -18.76 -5.85 -15.99
C SER A 530 -17.73 -6.96 -16.22
N ALA A 531 -16.88 -6.84 -17.24
CA ALA A 531 -15.78 -7.76 -17.50
C ALA A 531 -14.70 -7.67 -16.38
N MET A 532 -14.36 -6.46 -15.93
CA MET A 532 -13.46 -6.26 -14.78
C MET A 532 -14.04 -6.86 -13.50
N HIS A 533 -15.34 -6.63 -13.22
CA HIS A 533 -16.02 -7.18 -12.04
C HIS A 533 -15.82 -8.69 -11.89
N ASN A 534 -15.85 -9.41 -13.01
CA ASN A 534 -15.75 -10.88 -13.06
C ASN A 534 -14.33 -11.39 -13.33
N PHE A 535 -13.34 -10.50 -13.45
CA PHE A 535 -11.99 -10.83 -13.92
C PHE A 535 -11.99 -11.66 -15.22
N ASP A 536 -12.70 -11.16 -16.23
CA ASP A 536 -12.85 -11.81 -17.54
C ASP A 536 -11.50 -11.90 -18.29
N LEU A 537 -11.02 -13.13 -18.49
CA LEU A 537 -9.73 -13.40 -19.13
C LEU A 537 -9.63 -12.90 -20.57
N ARG A 538 -10.75 -12.66 -21.26
CA ARG A 538 -10.73 -12.08 -22.61
C ARG A 538 -10.09 -10.69 -22.64
N LEU A 539 -10.14 -9.96 -21.52
CA LEU A 539 -9.46 -8.67 -21.40
C LEU A 539 -7.94 -8.80 -21.58
N LEU A 540 -7.36 -9.92 -21.21
CA LEU A 540 -5.93 -10.18 -21.40
C LEU A 540 -5.58 -10.36 -22.89
N ASP A 541 -6.47 -11.00 -23.64
CA ASP A 541 -6.29 -11.17 -25.09
C ASP A 541 -6.45 -9.84 -25.82
N TYR A 542 -7.47 -9.04 -25.45
CA TYR A 542 -7.65 -7.69 -26.00
C TYR A 542 -6.50 -6.74 -25.66
N TYR A 543 -5.87 -6.90 -24.50
CA TYR A 543 -4.67 -6.13 -24.16
C TYR A 543 -3.51 -6.45 -25.12
N ARG A 544 -3.30 -7.75 -25.41
CA ARG A 544 -2.25 -8.21 -26.34
C ARG A 544 -2.43 -7.72 -27.78
N GLU A 545 -3.64 -7.32 -28.16
CA GLU A 545 -3.88 -6.76 -29.50
C GLU A 545 -3.18 -5.40 -29.69
N LEU A 546 -2.87 -4.67 -28.61
CA LEU A 546 -2.24 -3.33 -28.66
C LEU A 546 -0.91 -3.21 -27.91
N SER A 547 -0.57 -4.18 -27.05
CA SER A 547 0.63 -4.13 -26.20
C SER A 547 1.31 -5.49 -26.04
N ASP A 548 2.64 -5.51 -26.11
CA ASP A 548 3.46 -6.73 -26.04
C ASP A 548 4.03 -7.04 -24.63
N ASP A 549 3.71 -6.22 -23.62
CA ASP A 549 4.30 -6.27 -22.28
C ASP A 549 3.44 -6.99 -21.23
N LEU A 550 2.36 -7.65 -21.63
CA LEU A 550 1.43 -8.29 -20.69
C LEU A 550 2.11 -9.28 -19.74
N ASP A 551 3.06 -10.08 -20.23
CA ASP A 551 3.73 -11.08 -19.39
C ASP A 551 4.58 -10.40 -18.29
N LEU A 552 5.16 -9.24 -18.57
CA LEU A 552 5.86 -8.40 -17.58
C LEU A 552 4.87 -7.85 -16.55
N ILE A 553 3.69 -7.39 -16.99
CA ILE A 553 2.63 -6.92 -16.10
C ILE A 553 2.13 -8.04 -15.19
N ILE A 554 1.91 -9.25 -15.73
CA ILE A 554 1.51 -10.43 -14.94
C ILE A 554 2.58 -10.79 -13.92
N GLU A 555 3.86 -10.76 -14.31
CA GLU A 555 4.97 -11.04 -13.41
C GLU A 555 5.04 -10.05 -12.24
N ALA A 556 4.85 -8.75 -12.53
CA ALA A 556 4.87 -7.67 -11.54
C ALA A 556 3.58 -7.57 -10.69
N SER A 557 2.47 -8.13 -11.18
CA SER A 557 1.16 -8.03 -10.54
C SER A 557 1.11 -8.72 -9.17
N THR A 558 0.49 -8.04 -8.21
CA THR A 558 0.33 -8.51 -6.82
C THR A 558 -0.98 -9.26 -6.60
N GLY A 559 -1.89 -9.26 -7.57
CA GLY A 559 -3.20 -9.90 -7.49
C GLY A 559 -4.05 -9.59 -8.73
N PRO A 560 -5.27 -10.18 -8.83
CA PRO A 560 -6.21 -9.87 -9.90
C PRO A 560 -6.57 -8.39 -9.98
N HIS A 561 -6.86 -7.75 -8.83
CA HIS A 561 -7.18 -6.33 -8.81
C HIS A 561 -6.06 -5.50 -9.43
N HIS A 562 -4.80 -5.76 -9.02
CA HIS A 562 -3.66 -5.05 -9.58
C HIS A 562 -3.53 -5.26 -11.09
N LEU A 563 -3.61 -6.51 -11.57
CA LEU A 563 -3.54 -6.79 -13.01
C LEU A 563 -4.60 -6.02 -13.80
N TYR A 564 -5.87 -6.12 -13.40
CA TYR A 564 -6.99 -5.53 -14.14
C TYR A 564 -7.00 -4.00 -14.05
N HIS A 565 -6.54 -3.44 -12.93
CA HIS A 565 -6.29 -2.01 -12.83
C HIS A 565 -5.23 -1.58 -13.85
N THR A 566 -4.06 -2.24 -13.86
CA THR A 566 -2.91 -1.87 -14.71
C THR A 566 -3.24 -1.93 -16.20
N ILE A 567 -3.87 -3.02 -16.67
CA ILE A 567 -4.20 -3.18 -18.10
C ILE A 567 -5.31 -2.23 -18.58
N THR A 568 -5.97 -1.50 -17.68
CA THR A 568 -7.04 -0.55 -18.01
C THR A 568 -6.66 0.91 -17.73
N GLU A 569 -5.42 1.21 -17.34
CA GLU A 569 -5.00 2.57 -17.00
C GLU A 569 -5.04 3.54 -18.19
N GLU A 570 -4.76 3.05 -19.40
CA GLU A 570 -4.74 3.84 -20.64
C GLU A 570 -6.15 3.97 -21.25
N SER A 571 -6.58 5.19 -21.60
CA SER A 571 -7.90 5.47 -22.17
C SER A 571 -8.12 4.78 -23.53
N SER A 572 -7.08 4.75 -24.36
CA SER A 572 -7.08 4.06 -25.65
C SER A 572 -7.32 2.56 -25.49
N MET A 573 -6.71 1.93 -24.47
CA MET A 573 -6.89 0.52 -24.15
C MET A 573 -8.32 0.25 -23.64
N ARG A 574 -8.84 1.10 -22.74
CA ARG A 574 -10.25 1.00 -22.28
C ARG A 574 -11.23 1.06 -23.45
N LEU A 575 -11.04 2.00 -24.37
CA LEU A 575 -11.87 2.11 -25.57
C LEU A 575 -11.79 0.84 -26.43
N HIS A 576 -10.58 0.35 -26.69
CA HIS A 576 -10.37 -0.87 -27.48
C HIS A 576 -11.07 -2.08 -26.84
N MET A 577 -10.81 -2.36 -25.57
CA MET A 577 -11.47 -3.47 -24.84
C MET A 577 -12.99 -3.35 -24.86
N THR A 578 -13.53 -2.13 -24.71
CA THR A 578 -14.98 -1.89 -24.76
C THR A 578 -15.57 -2.27 -26.12
N ARG A 579 -14.92 -1.89 -27.22
CA ARG A 579 -15.35 -2.26 -28.59
C ARG A 579 -15.35 -3.77 -28.78
N ARG A 580 -14.26 -4.42 -28.41
CA ARG A 580 -14.10 -5.87 -28.54
C ARG A 580 -15.16 -6.65 -27.76
N LEU A 581 -15.48 -6.18 -26.55
CA LEU A 581 -16.56 -6.78 -25.77
C LEU A 581 -17.92 -6.65 -26.47
N ILE A 582 -18.25 -5.45 -26.99
CA ILE A 582 -19.50 -5.21 -27.73
C ILE A 582 -19.59 -6.11 -28.97
N GLU A 583 -18.51 -6.20 -29.76
CA GLU A 583 -18.42 -7.06 -30.95
C GLU A 583 -18.63 -8.53 -30.59
N SER A 584 -17.94 -9.02 -29.55
CA SER A 584 -18.04 -10.41 -29.10
C SER A 584 -19.45 -10.78 -28.63
N SER A 585 -20.14 -9.87 -27.94
CA SER A 585 -21.52 -10.06 -27.50
C SER A 585 -22.49 -10.09 -28.68
N ALA A 586 -22.28 -9.27 -29.70
CA ALA A 586 -23.09 -9.30 -30.92
C ALA A 586 -22.94 -10.63 -31.69
N SER A 587 -21.72 -11.19 -31.75
CA SER A 587 -21.48 -12.49 -32.40
C SER A 587 -22.13 -13.67 -31.66
N SER A 588 -22.20 -13.62 -30.32
CA SER A 588 -22.84 -14.69 -29.52
C SER A 588 -24.37 -14.74 -29.63
N VAL A 589 -25.02 -13.72 -30.18
CA VAL A 589 -26.49 -13.67 -30.37
C VAL A 589 -26.91 -14.19 -31.74
N GLN A 590 -25.95 -14.41 -32.66
CA GLN A 590 -26.19 -14.91 -34.03
C GLN A 590 -25.90 -16.41 -34.22
N THR A 591 -25.44 -17.10 -33.16
CA THR A 591 -25.28 -18.56 -33.06
C THR A 591 -26.28 -19.11 -32.06
#